data_AF-A0A9Q0BR33-F1
#
_entry.id   AF-A0A9Q0BR33-F1
#
_cell.length_a   1.000
_cell.length_b   1.000
_cell.length_c   1.000
_cell.angle_alpha   90.00
_cell.angle_beta   90.00
_cell.angle_gamma   90.00
#
_symmetry.space_group_name_H-M   'P 1'
#
loop_
_entity.id
_entity.type
_entity.pdbx_description
1 polymer ?
#
loop_
_entity_poly.entity_id
_entity_poly.type
_entity_poly.pdbx_seq_one_letter_code
_entity_poly.pdbx_strand_id
1 'polypeptide(L)'
;MAVYNILNFMEDMALEFTVGRDQHYRFIHDSRVLSFAIQQQLFDDGAVFNGLLGQIHKTVAAYVSNLNLDMPLNFDIFLPIRLPMGVVPSYNEKKRSVEFSRLSAQHPFFFGNAVNAKSMNLLLKQELQRAIAKLGCVGSCSGLVYDLKYSVWSLDRVPFVHKIEAMERGSNGQRLIRFDFVLALEFQGAEMILPPYFKAPIAHRWLAYGLMAQDGNAHPAEWAVLVPKWQDSNPGACMIALNCMVMLFRLLSAQQCGCFAQPASLKFAFVLATEERCNDFQRLTIAELVIEILYKQVFCNFNEAVSQSIKGDKATRTSRLMAIRKQQLRARGVYAMLEDAVIRNSITSDFVYAFFWYIKVLPTPDRIYHSLIEVRSTDCPLKRKRNST
;
A
#
# COMPACT_ATOMS: atom_id res chain seq x y z
N MET A 1 -3.92 12.06 35.59
CA MET A 1 -4.12 11.21 34.38
C MET A 1 -3.20 10.02 34.52
N ALA A 2 -3.69 8.81 34.25
CA ALA A 2 -2.82 7.63 34.23
C ALA A 2 -1.87 7.73 33.01
N VAL A 3 -0.61 7.39 33.24
CA VAL A 3 0.46 7.41 32.23
C VAL A 3 0.96 5.98 32.08
N TYR A 4 0.92 5.45 30.87
CA TYR A 4 1.36 4.08 30.56
C TYR A 4 2.68 4.13 29.81
N ASN A 5 3.46 3.04 29.88
CA ASN A 5 4.60 2.87 28.99
C ASN A 5 4.10 2.62 27.56
N ILE A 6 4.59 3.41 26.60
CA ILE A 6 4.11 3.34 25.20
C ILE A 6 4.45 2.01 24.53
N LEU A 7 5.61 1.41 24.82
CA LEU A 7 6.03 0.17 24.18
C LEU A 7 5.12 -0.99 24.62
N ASN A 8 4.96 -1.16 25.94
CA ASN A 8 4.08 -2.18 26.51
C ASN A 8 2.63 -2.00 26.03
N PHE A 9 2.14 -0.75 26.01
CA PHE A 9 0.80 -0.45 25.54
C PHE A 9 0.60 -0.86 24.07
N MET A 10 1.56 -0.54 23.19
CA MET A 10 1.45 -0.88 21.77
C MET A 10 1.49 -2.40 21.55
N GLU A 11 2.23 -3.15 22.37
CA GLU A 11 2.22 -4.62 22.36
C GLU A 11 0.88 -5.18 22.84
N ASP A 12 0.34 -4.70 23.96
CA ASP A 12 -0.96 -5.13 24.49
C ASP A 12 -2.09 -4.86 23.48
N MET A 13 -2.07 -3.69 22.84
CA MET A 13 -3.06 -3.32 21.82
C MET A 13 -2.95 -4.14 20.54
N ALA A 14 -1.74 -4.52 20.14
CA ALA A 14 -1.52 -5.42 19.01
C ALA A 14 -2.16 -6.79 19.26
N LEU A 15 -2.06 -7.30 20.50
CA LEU A 15 -2.71 -8.54 20.91
C LEU A 15 -4.24 -8.40 20.93
N GLU A 16 -4.76 -7.33 21.54
CA GLU A 16 -6.20 -7.06 21.62
C GLU A 16 -6.87 -6.96 20.24
N PHE A 17 -6.16 -6.43 19.23
CA PHE A 17 -6.69 -6.28 17.88
C PHE A 17 -6.39 -7.46 16.95
N THR A 18 -5.72 -8.49 17.44
CA THR A 18 -5.51 -9.71 16.66
C THR A 18 -6.86 -10.38 16.40
N VAL A 19 -7.19 -10.58 15.13
CA VAL A 19 -8.48 -11.14 14.71
C VAL A 19 -8.58 -12.61 15.12
N GLY A 20 -9.72 -13.00 15.67
CA GLY A 20 -9.98 -14.38 16.09
C GLY A 20 -9.89 -15.37 14.91
N ARG A 21 -9.35 -16.57 15.19
CA ARG A 21 -9.06 -17.60 14.18
C ARG A 21 -10.24 -17.93 13.26
N ASP A 22 -11.44 -18.09 13.82
CA ASP A 22 -12.63 -18.47 13.05
C ASP A 22 -13.08 -17.36 12.11
N GLN A 23 -12.98 -16.10 12.55
CA GLN A 23 -13.29 -14.95 11.71
C GLN A 23 -12.27 -14.84 10.57
N HIS A 24 -10.98 -14.99 10.88
CA HIS A 24 -9.92 -14.97 9.87
C HIS A 24 -10.10 -16.10 8.85
N TYR A 25 -10.44 -17.31 9.31
CA TYR A 25 -10.69 -18.45 8.42
C TYR A 25 -11.85 -18.18 7.44
N ARG A 26 -12.96 -17.61 7.92
CA ARG A 26 -14.09 -17.21 7.07
C ARG A 26 -13.68 -16.16 6.04
N PHE A 27 -12.95 -15.13 6.47
CA PHE A 27 -12.40 -14.12 5.56
C PHE A 27 -11.54 -14.75 4.44
N ILE A 28 -10.60 -15.63 4.80
CA ILE A 28 -9.75 -16.31 3.81
C ILE A 28 -10.56 -17.19 2.86
N HIS A 29 -11.60 -17.85 3.37
CA HIS A 29 -12.50 -18.64 2.53
C HIS A 29 -13.28 -17.77 1.55
N ASP A 30 -13.96 -16.72 2.04
CA ASP A 30 -14.77 -15.84 1.21
C ASP A 30 -13.92 -15.11 0.16
N SER A 31 -12.73 -14.65 0.54
CA SER A 31 -11.79 -14.02 -0.40
C SER A 31 -11.32 -14.98 -1.50
N ARG A 32 -11.13 -16.28 -1.20
CA ARG A 32 -10.83 -17.31 -2.21
C ARG A 32 -11.98 -17.51 -3.18
N VAL A 33 -13.22 -17.64 -2.67
CA VAL A 33 -14.42 -17.81 -3.52
C VAL A 33 -14.57 -16.62 -4.47
N LEU A 34 -14.44 -15.39 -3.96
CA LEU A 34 -14.50 -14.17 -4.75
C LEU A 34 -13.40 -14.14 -5.82
N SER A 35 -12.16 -14.43 -5.43
CA SER A 35 -11.02 -14.47 -6.36
C SER A 35 -11.21 -15.53 -7.45
N PHE A 36 -11.75 -16.71 -7.10
CA PHE A 36 -12.02 -17.77 -8.07
C PHE A 36 -13.10 -17.35 -9.07
N ALA A 37 -14.21 -16.76 -8.60
CA ALA A 37 -15.27 -16.26 -9.48
C ALA A 37 -14.74 -15.21 -10.47
N ILE A 38 -13.88 -14.30 -10.02
CA ILE A 38 -13.24 -13.29 -10.88
C ILE A 38 -12.33 -13.96 -11.92
N GLN A 39 -11.51 -14.93 -11.51
CA GLN A 39 -10.65 -15.66 -12.44
C GLN A 39 -11.46 -16.46 -13.47
N GLN A 40 -12.52 -17.13 -13.06
CA GLN A 40 -13.40 -17.87 -13.96
C GLN A 40 -14.06 -16.95 -14.98
N GLN A 41 -14.57 -15.78 -14.54
CA GLN A 41 -15.16 -14.84 -15.49
C GLN A 41 -14.13 -14.27 -16.49
N LEU A 42 -12.88 -14.03 -16.05
CA LEU A 42 -11.81 -13.61 -16.96
C LEU A 42 -11.46 -14.73 -17.97
N PHE A 43 -11.48 -15.99 -17.54
CA PHE A 43 -11.34 -17.15 -18.41
C PHE A 43 -12.45 -17.18 -19.46
N ASP A 44 -13.71 -17.09 -19.03
CA ASP A 44 -14.89 -17.14 -19.91
C ASP A 44 -14.92 -15.97 -20.90
N ASP A 45 -14.35 -14.82 -20.52
CA ASP A 45 -14.23 -13.63 -21.35
C ASP A 45 -13.06 -13.68 -22.36
N GLY A 46 -12.23 -14.73 -22.33
CA GLY A 46 -11.02 -14.84 -23.14
C GLY A 46 -10.00 -13.74 -22.83
N ALA A 47 -9.94 -13.30 -21.57
CA ALA A 47 -9.08 -12.20 -21.12
C ALA A 47 -7.59 -12.56 -21.20
N VAL A 48 -6.75 -11.59 -21.50
CA VAL A 48 -5.28 -11.75 -21.52
C VAL A 48 -4.74 -11.99 -20.12
N PHE A 49 -5.37 -11.41 -19.10
CA PHE A 49 -4.98 -11.59 -17.69
C PHE A 49 -5.54 -12.87 -17.03
N ASN A 50 -6.18 -13.74 -17.80
CA ASN A 50 -6.63 -15.04 -17.31
C ASN A 50 -5.45 -15.86 -16.73
N GLY A 51 -5.64 -16.39 -15.51
CA GLY A 51 -4.61 -17.16 -14.81
C GLY A 51 -3.47 -16.33 -14.21
N LEU A 52 -3.38 -15.03 -14.51
CA LEU A 52 -2.32 -14.15 -13.99
C LEU A 52 -2.68 -13.50 -12.66
N LEU A 53 -3.96 -13.48 -12.26
CA LEU A 53 -4.39 -12.86 -11.00
C LEU A 53 -4.75 -13.88 -9.90
N GLY A 54 -4.26 -15.11 -10.03
CA GLY A 54 -4.55 -16.20 -9.09
C GLY A 54 -4.09 -15.95 -7.64
N GLN A 55 -3.20 -14.98 -7.41
CA GLN A 55 -2.71 -14.61 -6.06
C GLN A 55 -3.51 -13.49 -5.38
N ILE A 56 -4.58 -12.97 -6.01
CA ILE A 56 -5.35 -11.83 -5.49
C ILE A 56 -5.83 -12.07 -4.04
N HIS A 57 -6.38 -13.24 -3.75
CA HIS A 57 -6.86 -13.55 -2.40
C HIS A 57 -5.75 -13.75 -1.36
N LYS A 58 -4.52 -14.07 -1.79
CA LYS A 58 -3.45 -14.44 -0.86
C LYS A 58 -2.70 -13.26 -0.30
N THR A 59 -2.53 -12.19 -1.07
CA THR A 59 -1.65 -11.07 -0.69
C THR A 59 -2.41 -9.75 -0.63
N VAL A 60 -3.31 -9.49 -1.58
CA VAL A 60 -3.89 -8.15 -1.71
C VAL A 60 -5.25 -7.99 -1.03
N ALA A 61 -5.87 -9.09 -0.58
CA ALA A 61 -7.13 -9.08 0.14
C ALA A 61 -7.05 -8.31 1.46
N ALA A 62 -8.15 -7.66 1.83
CA ALA A 62 -8.39 -7.05 3.13
C ALA A 62 -9.87 -7.09 3.46
N TYR A 63 -10.23 -7.61 4.62
CA TYR A 63 -11.59 -7.50 5.16
C TYR A 63 -11.71 -6.24 6.00
N VAL A 64 -12.76 -5.46 5.75
CA VAL A 64 -13.02 -4.21 6.47
C VAL A 64 -14.43 -4.28 7.04
N SER A 65 -14.55 -4.02 8.35
CA SER A 65 -15.82 -3.92 9.06
C SER A 65 -15.77 -2.79 10.10
N ASN A 66 -16.27 -1.61 9.74
CA ASN A 66 -16.18 -0.40 10.56
C ASN A 66 -14.72 -0.08 10.96
N LEU A 67 -14.37 -0.26 12.24
CA LEU A 67 -13.02 -0.03 12.77
C LEU A 67 -12.10 -1.25 12.65
N ASN A 68 -12.62 -2.38 12.20
CA ASN A 68 -11.89 -3.64 12.13
C ASN A 68 -11.29 -3.83 10.73
N LEU A 69 -10.03 -4.26 10.71
CA LEU A 69 -9.29 -4.67 9.52
C LEU A 69 -8.74 -6.07 9.76
N ASP A 70 -8.87 -6.93 8.75
CA ASP A 70 -8.18 -8.22 8.71
C ASP A 70 -7.49 -8.37 7.34
N MET A 71 -6.32 -9.01 7.32
CA MET A 71 -5.53 -9.22 6.10
C MET A 71 -4.75 -10.53 6.21
N PRO A 72 -4.37 -11.15 5.08
CA PRO A 72 -3.48 -12.30 5.10
C PRO A 72 -2.13 -11.95 5.74
N LEU A 73 -1.47 -12.94 6.36
CA LEU A 73 -0.15 -12.74 6.98
C LEU A 73 0.91 -12.24 5.99
N ASN A 74 0.81 -12.69 4.73
CA ASN A 74 1.66 -12.32 3.61
C ASN A 74 1.07 -11.16 2.80
N PHE A 75 0.41 -10.20 3.46
CA PHE A 75 -0.25 -9.09 2.77
C PHE A 75 0.72 -8.30 1.90
N ASP A 76 0.29 -7.92 0.70
CA ASP A 76 1.05 -7.06 -0.21
C ASP A 76 0.11 -6.07 -0.89
N ILE A 77 0.67 -4.98 -1.41
CA ILE A 77 0.00 -4.07 -2.34
C ILE A 77 0.35 -4.42 -3.79
N PHE A 78 1.50 -5.03 -4.05
CA PHE A 78 1.91 -5.46 -5.38
C PHE A 78 1.34 -6.85 -5.67
N LEU A 79 0.66 -6.98 -6.80
CA LEU A 79 0.24 -8.26 -7.36
C LEU A 79 1.29 -8.69 -8.40
N PRO A 80 2.17 -9.64 -8.06
CA PRO A 80 3.19 -10.13 -8.97
C PRO A 80 2.54 -10.93 -10.12
N ILE A 81 2.96 -10.63 -11.35
CA ILE A 81 2.65 -11.41 -12.54
C ILE A 81 3.94 -11.76 -13.28
N ARG A 82 3.94 -12.89 -13.98
CA ARG A 82 5.06 -13.29 -14.85
C ARG A 82 4.72 -12.93 -16.28
N LEU A 83 5.70 -12.40 -17.00
CA LEU A 83 5.53 -12.16 -18.42
C LEU A 83 5.41 -13.51 -19.16
N PRO A 84 4.52 -13.61 -20.16
CA PRO A 84 4.33 -14.84 -20.93
C PRO A 84 5.49 -15.14 -21.88
N MET A 85 6.49 -14.25 -21.96
CA MET A 85 7.64 -14.37 -22.84
C MET A 85 8.87 -13.73 -22.23
N GLY A 86 10.05 -14.30 -22.54
CA GLY A 86 11.34 -13.74 -22.12
C GLY A 86 11.58 -12.34 -22.70
N VAL A 87 12.26 -11.50 -21.94
CA VAL A 87 12.58 -10.11 -22.28
C VAL A 87 14.03 -9.80 -21.95
N VAL A 88 14.58 -8.79 -22.62
CA VAL A 88 15.93 -8.27 -22.38
C VAL A 88 15.81 -6.99 -21.55
N PRO A 89 16.41 -6.93 -20.35
CA PRO A 89 16.40 -5.74 -19.52
C PRO A 89 17.47 -4.73 -19.95
N SER A 90 17.15 -3.45 -19.84
CA SER A 90 18.07 -2.31 -19.94
C SER A 90 17.96 -1.48 -18.67
N TYR A 91 19.03 -1.42 -17.88
CA TYR A 91 18.99 -0.80 -16.55
C TYR A 91 19.48 0.65 -16.57
N ASN A 92 18.80 1.51 -15.80
CA ASN A 92 19.18 2.90 -15.57
C ASN A 92 19.53 3.12 -14.10
N GLU A 93 20.83 3.23 -13.80
CA GLU A 93 21.34 3.42 -12.45
C GLU A 93 20.83 4.72 -11.80
N LYS A 94 20.87 5.84 -12.55
CA LYS A 94 20.51 7.16 -12.02
C LYS A 94 19.05 7.24 -11.58
N LYS A 95 18.16 6.56 -12.31
CA LYS A 95 16.73 6.53 -12.01
C LYS A 95 16.31 5.34 -11.15
N ARG A 96 17.20 4.39 -10.87
CA ARG A 96 16.88 3.08 -10.30
C ARG A 96 15.70 2.41 -11.04
N SER A 97 15.74 2.45 -12.37
CA SER A 97 14.70 1.90 -13.24
C SER A 97 15.23 0.88 -14.24
N VAL A 98 14.32 0.16 -14.88
CA VAL A 98 14.61 -0.84 -15.91
C VAL A 98 13.59 -0.74 -17.05
N GLU A 99 14.05 -0.92 -18.28
CA GLU A 99 13.19 -1.11 -19.44
C GLU A 99 13.30 -2.55 -19.92
N PHE A 100 12.19 -3.14 -20.37
CA PHE A 100 12.18 -4.50 -20.90
C PHE A 100 11.81 -4.49 -22.36
N SER A 101 12.61 -5.16 -23.19
CA SER A 101 12.39 -5.22 -24.63
C SER A 101 12.47 -6.64 -25.19
N ARG A 102 11.78 -6.85 -26.31
CA ARG A 102 11.86 -8.07 -27.11
C ARG A 102 11.57 -7.70 -28.57
N LEU A 103 12.44 -8.14 -29.47
CA LEU A 103 12.26 -7.92 -30.91
C LEU A 103 11.01 -8.65 -31.42
N SER A 104 10.23 -7.97 -32.25
CA SER A 104 9.06 -8.53 -32.95
C SER A 104 8.01 -9.14 -32.01
N ALA A 105 7.83 -8.56 -30.82
CA ALA A 105 6.85 -9.03 -29.85
C ALA A 105 5.41 -8.74 -30.31
N GLN A 106 4.61 -9.79 -30.51
CA GLN A 106 3.18 -9.68 -30.83
C GLN A 106 2.33 -10.05 -29.61
N HIS A 107 2.38 -9.22 -28.56
CA HIS A 107 1.56 -9.44 -27.36
C HIS A 107 1.03 -8.12 -26.80
N PRO A 108 -0.22 -8.06 -26.29
CA PRO A 108 -0.86 -6.82 -25.81
C PRO A 108 -0.13 -6.09 -24.67
N PHE A 109 0.83 -6.74 -24.02
CA PHE A 109 1.68 -6.14 -22.98
C PHE A 109 2.80 -5.25 -23.56
N PHE A 110 3.06 -5.35 -24.86
CA PHE A 110 4.12 -4.63 -25.54
C PHE A 110 3.54 -3.46 -26.35
N PHE A 111 4.29 -2.36 -26.40
CA PHE A 111 4.08 -1.28 -27.35
C PHE A 111 5.34 -1.18 -28.22
N GLY A 112 5.21 -1.57 -29.50
CA GLY A 112 6.38 -1.88 -30.32
C GLY A 112 7.15 -3.05 -29.71
N ASN A 113 8.44 -2.86 -29.44
CA ASN A 113 9.30 -3.89 -28.86
C ASN A 113 9.41 -3.83 -27.33
N ALA A 114 8.76 -2.87 -26.65
CA ALA A 114 8.97 -2.62 -25.23
C ALA A 114 7.74 -3.02 -24.38
N VAL A 115 7.97 -3.60 -23.21
CA VAL A 115 6.91 -3.90 -22.23
C VAL A 115 6.42 -2.59 -21.63
N ASN A 116 5.12 -2.31 -21.76
CA ASN A 116 4.55 -1.02 -21.47
C ASN A 116 3.58 -1.07 -20.29
N ALA A 117 3.96 -0.47 -19.16
CA ALA A 117 3.17 -0.53 -17.93
C ALA A 117 1.78 0.10 -18.12
N LYS A 118 1.69 1.20 -18.87
CA LYS A 118 0.43 1.90 -19.12
C LYS A 118 -0.53 1.04 -19.94
N SER A 119 -0.04 0.40 -21.02
CA SER A 119 -0.85 -0.52 -21.83
C SER A 119 -1.37 -1.69 -21.00
N MET A 120 -0.52 -2.31 -20.19
CA MET A 120 -0.91 -3.42 -19.32
C MET A 120 -2.01 -3.03 -18.32
N ASN A 121 -1.85 -1.89 -17.63
CA ASN A 121 -2.85 -1.43 -16.65
C ASN A 121 -4.17 -0.99 -17.31
N LEU A 122 -4.13 -0.39 -18.50
CA LEU A 122 -5.33 -0.03 -19.26
C LEU A 122 -6.11 -1.27 -19.73
N LEU A 123 -5.40 -2.28 -20.24
CA LEU A 123 -6.00 -3.55 -20.63
C LEU A 123 -6.62 -4.25 -19.41
N LEU A 124 -5.87 -4.40 -18.33
CA LEU A 124 -6.36 -5.00 -17.08
C LEU A 124 -7.61 -4.28 -16.56
N LYS A 125 -7.62 -2.95 -16.66
CA LYS A 125 -8.79 -2.15 -16.27
C LYS A 125 -10.02 -2.50 -17.10
N GLN A 126 -9.88 -2.62 -18.41
CA GLN A 126 -11.01 -2.96 -19.29
C GLN A 126 -11.53 -4.36 -19.01
N GLU A 127 -10.63 -5.34 -18.85
CA GLU A 127 -10.98 -6.73 -18.58
C GLU A 127 -11.66 -6.90 -17.24
N LEU A 128 -11.11 -6.33 -16.16
CA LEU A 128 -11.73 -6.37 -14.83
C LEU A 128 -13.07 -5.63 -14.79
N GLN A 129 -13.17 -4.47 -15.44
CA GLN A 129 -14.43 -3.73 -15.48
C GLN A 129 -15.53 -4.55 -16.15
N ARG A 130 -15.21 -5.26 -17.24
CA ARG A 130 -16.14 -6.16 -17.94
C ARG A 130 -16.50 -7.36 -17.09
N ALA A 131 -15.50 -8.07 -16.55
CA ALA A 131 -15.71 -9.27 -15.76
C ALA A 131 -16.55 -9.00 -14.52
N ILE A 132 -16.23 -7.93 -13.77
CA ILE A 132 -16.97 -7.55 -12.57
C ILE A 132 -18.40 -7.11 -12.90
N ALA A 133 -18.61 -6.40 -14.02
CA ALA A 133 -19.96 -6.02 -14.45
C ALA A 133 -20.83 -7.23 -14.84
N LYS A 134 -20.23 -8.28 -15.43
CA LYS A 134 -20.93 -9.53 -15.76
C LYS A 134 -21.26 -10.36 -14.53
N LEU A 135 -20.32 -10.46 -13.58
CA LEU A 135 -20.54 -11.18 -12.32
C LEU A 135 -21.65 -10.51 -11.50
N GLY A 136 -21.58 -9.19 -11.31
CA GLY A 136 -22.54 -8.41 -10.52
C GLY A 136 -22.48 -8.71 -9.03
N CYS A 137 -22.78 -9.94 -8.63
CA CYS A 137 -22.67 -10.43 -7.26
C CYS A 137 -22.16 -11.87 -7.19
N VAL A 138 -21.54 -12.22 -6.06
CA VAL A 138 -21.02 -13.57 -5.81
C VAL A 138 -21.52 -14.06 -4.45
N GLY A 139 -22.13 -15.24 -4.43
CA GLY A 139 -22.47 -15.95 -3.22
C GLY A 139 -21.27 -16.72 -2.67
N SER A 140 -21.11 -16.73 -1.36
CA SER A 140 -20.18 -17.61 -0.66
C SER A 140 -20.91 -18.83 -0.09
N CYS A 141 -20.17 -19.92 0.12
CA CYS A 141 -20.64 -21.10 0.85
C CYS A 141 -21.05 -20.78 2.30
N SER A 142 -20.65 -19.63 2.84
CA SER A 142 -21.09 -19.13 4.15
C SER A 142 -22.52 -18.57 4.14
N GLY A 143 -23.20 -18.55 2.98
CA GLY A 143 -24.53 -17.97 2.81
C GLY A 143 -24.52 -16.44 2.62
N LEU A 144 -23.34 -15.82 2.69
CA LEU A 144 -23.16 -14.40 2.41
C LEU A 144 -23.17 -14.14 0.90
N VAL A 145 -23.72 -12.99 0.51
CA VAL A 145 -23.71 -12.54 -0.88
C VAL A 145 -23.01 -11.19 -0.95
N TYR A 146 -22.09 -11.07 -1.89
CA TYR A 146 -21.30 -9.86 -2.08
C TYR A 146 -21.63 -9.19 -3.40
N ASP A 147 -21.98 -7.92 -3.37
CA ASP A 147 -22.04 -7.07 -4.56
C ASP A 147 -20.64 -6.61 -4.94
N LEU A 148 -20.27 -6.84 -6.20
CA LEU A 148 -18.94 -6.52 -6.70
C LEU A 148 -18.92 -5.14 -7.35
N LYS A 149 -17.88 -4.39 -7.04
CA LYS A 149 -17.60 -3.11 -7.69
C LYS A 149 -16.13 -3.03 -8.05
N TYR A 150 -15.87 -2.58 -9.26
CA TYR A 150 -14.53 -2.29 -9.71
C TYR A 150 -14.31 -0.79 -9.85
N SER A 151 -13.17 -0.32 -9.36
CA SER A 151 -12.70 1.03 -9.61
C SER A 151 -11.18 1.03 -9.71
N VAL A 152 -10.66 2.15 -10.21
CA VAL A 152 -9.22 2.41 -10.23
C VAL A 152 -8.99 3.70 -9.50
N TRP A 153 -8.06 3.68 -8.55
CA TRP A 153 -7.51 4.92 -8.05
C TRP A 153 -6.27 5.27 -8.85
N SER A 154 -6.32 6.42 -9.52
CA SER A 154 -5.10 7.13 -9.90
C SER A 154 -4.58 7.82 -8.65
N LEU A 155 -3.58 7.25 -8.01
CA LEU A 155 -2.74 8.00 -7.09
C LEU A 155 -1.69 8.67 -8.00
N ASP A 156 -1.86 9.96 -8.28
CA ASP A 156 -1.56 10.71 -9.52
C ASP A 156 -0.24 10.51 -10.30
N ARG A 157 0.68 9.65 -9.90
CA ARG A 157 1.94 9.38 -10.61
C ARG A 157 2.33 7.90 -10.54
N VAL A 158 1.32 7.05 -10.64
CA VAL A 158 1.37 5.58 -10.52
C VAL A 158 1.82 5.13 -9.12
N PRO A 159 1.18 4.08 -8.58
CA PRO A 159 0.46 3.10 -9.39
C PRO A 159 -1.02 3.29 -9.65
N PHE A 160 -1.45 2.76 -10.80
CA PHE A 160 -2.83 2.36 -11.04
C PHE A 160 -3.18 1.37 -9.93
N VAL A 161 -3.87 1.84 -8.90
CA VAL A 161 -4.35 0.96 -7.85
C VAL A 161 -5.69 0.41 -8.32
N HIS A 162 -5.67 -0.84 -8.74
CA HIS A 162 -6.87 -1.60 -9.05
C HIS A 162 -7.59 -1.91 -7.75
N LYS A 163 -8.90 -1.64 -7.71
CA LYS A 163 -9.72 -1.84 -6.52
C LYS A 163 -10.95 -2.65 -6.88
N ILE A 164 -11.04 -3.84 -6.31
CA ILE A 164 -12.23 -4.67 -6.37
C ILE A 164 -12.83 -4.69 -4.97
N GLU A 165 -14.04 -4.17 -4.84
CA GLU A 165 -14.79 -4.12 -3.58
C GLU A 165 -15.93 -5.13 -3.66
N ALA A 166 -15.95 -6.07 -2.72
CA ALA A 166 -17.00 -7.07 -2.54
C ALA A 166 -17.77 -6.70 -1.28
N MET A 167 -18.90 -6.00 -1.45
CA MET A 167 -19.71 -5.47 -0.34
C MET A 167 -20.76 -6.48 0.10
N GLU A 168 -20.77 -6.83 1.38
CA GLU A 168 -21.76 -7.76 1.93
C GLU A 168 -23.17 -7.16 1.83
N ARG A 169 -24.09 -7.87 1.16
CA ARG A 169 -25.49 -7.46 1.06
C ARG A 169 -26.13 -7.38 2.45
N GLY A 170 -26.92 -6.33 2.68
CA GLY A 170 -27.57 -6.10 3.98
C GLY A 170 -26.66 -5.50 5.05
N SER A 171 -25.37 -5.25 4.76
CA SER A 171 -24.44 -4.63 5.72
C SER A 171 -24.49 -3.09 5.75
N ASN A 172 -25.36 -2.46 4.95
CA ASN A 172 -25.37 -1.00 4.72
C ASN A 172 -23.99 -0.44 4.31
N GLY A 173 -23.18 -1.24 3.61
CA GLY A 173 -21.84 -0.87 3.17
C GLY A 173 -20.78 -0.85 4.27
N GLN A 174 -21.09 -1.37 5.46
CA GLN A 174 -20.15 -1.41 6.58
C GLN A 174 -19.18 -2.58 6.52
N ARG A 175 -19.57 -3.69 5.86
CA ARG A 175 -18.76 -4.91 5.76
C ARG A 175 -18.44 -5.22 4.31
N LEU A 176 -17.16 -5.39 4.03
CA LEU A 176 -16.70 -5.64 2.68
C LEU A 176 -15.32 -6.32 2.68
N ILE A 177 -15.06 -7.07 1.61
CA ILE A 177 -13.73 -7.56 1.26
C ILE A 177 -13.21 -6.71 0.11
N ARG A 178 -11.98 -6.21 0.23
CA ARG A 178 -11.30 -5.43 -0.82
C ARG A 178 -10.11 -6.19 -1.35
N PHE A 179 -9.91 -6.05 -2.64
CA PHE A 179 -8.66 -6.40 -3.30
C PHE A 179 -8.12 -5.10 -3.91
N ASP A 180 -7.24 -4.45 -3.16
CA ASP A 180 -6.55 -3.25 -3.61
C ASP A 180 -5.13 -3.65 -4.01
N PHE A 181 -4.75 -3.43 -5.27
CA PHE A 181 -3.45 -3.89 -5.76
C PHE A 181 -2.86 -3.07 -6.91
N VAL A 182 -1.56 -3.24 -7.07
CA VAL A 182 -0.72 -2.68 -8.13
C VAL A 182 -0.17 -3.82 -8.95
N LEU A 183 -0.31 -3.73 -10.27
CA LEU A 183 0.33 -4.70 -11.14
C LEU A 183 1.86 -4.55 -11.09
N ALA A 184 2.57 -5.64 -10.81
CA ALA A 184 4.02 -5.70 -10.85
C ALA A 184 4.49 -6.93 -11.60
N LEU A 185 5.61 -6.80 -12.33
CA LEU A 185 6.29 -7.92 -12.97
C LEU A 185 7.22 -8.59 -11.96
N GLU A 186 7.11 -9.90 -11.80
CA GLU A 186 7.99 -10.70 -10.94
C GLU A 186 9.11 -11.34 -11.75
N PHE A 187 10.33 -11.22 -11.24
CA PHE A 187 11.52 -11.89 -11.79
C PHE A 187 12.26 -12.63 -10.67
N GLN A 188 12.77 -13.81 -10.98
CA GLN A 188 13.70 -14.51 -10.09
C GLN A 188 15.10 -13.92 -10.25
N GLY A 189 15.76 -13.55 -9.16
CA GLY A 189 17.10 -12.95 -9.21
C GLY A 189 18.16 -13.84 -9.85
N ALA A 190 18.00 -15.17 -9.76
CA ALA A 190 18.88 -16.14 -10.42
C ALA A 190 18.72 -16.16 -11.95
N GLU A 191 17.52 -15.87 -12.47
CA GLU A 191 17.22 -15.86 -13.91
C GLU A 191 17.48 -14.49 -14.53
N MET A 192 17.19 -13.41 -13.80
CA MET A 192 17.39 -12.04 -14.24
C MET A 192 18.07 -11.23 -13.13
N ILE A 193 19.40 -11.20 -13.18
CA ILE A 193 20.25 -10.61 -12.14
C ILE A 193 20.12 -9.09 -12.16
N LEU A 194 19.78 -8.50 -11.01
CA LEU A 194 19.85 -7.06 -10.83
C LEU A 194 21.31 -6.59 -10.71
N PRO A 195 21.66 -5.46 -11.33
CA PRO A 195 22.96 -4.83 -11.12
C PRO A 195 23.29 -4.59 -9.63
N PRO A 196 24.58 -4.65 -9.22
CA PRO A 196 24.98 -4.56 -7.81
C PRO A 196 24.47 -3.31 -7.06
N TYR A 197 24.30 -2.18 -7.75
CA TYR A 197 23.85 -0.92 -7.15
C TYR A 197 22.38 -0.97 -6.65
N PHE A 198 21.59 -1.96 -7.06
CA PHE A 198 20.27 -2.20 -6.48
C PHE A 198 20.31 -2.83 -5.09
N LYS A 199 21.47 -3.36 -4.66
CA LYS A 199 21.67 -4.04 -3.37
C LYS A 199 20.67 -5.20 -3.15
N ALA A 200 20.40 -5.95 -4.22
CA ALA A 200 19.53 -7.12 -4.21
C ALA A 200 20.39 -8.40 -4.10
N PRO A 201 20.12 -9.31 -3.13
CA PRO A 201 20.77 -10.62 -3.12
C PRO A 201 20.36 -11.43 -4.36
N ILE A 202 21.32 -12.12 -4.98
CA ILE A 202 21.10 -12.89 -6.23
C ILE A 202 20.01 -13.96 -6.06
N ALA A 203 19.84 -14.52 -4.86
CA ALA A 203 18.86 -15.57 -4.59
C ALA A 203 17.41 -15.06 -4.46
N HIS A 204 17.18 -13.75 -4.37
CA HIS A 204 15.87 -13.20 -4.05
C HIS A 204 15.10 -12.80 -5.32
N ARG A 205 13.77 -12.88 -5.24
CA ARG A 205 12.90 -12.30 -6.27
C ARG A 205 12.92 -10.79 -6.19
N TRP A 206 12.67 -10.14 -7.32
CA TRP A 206 12.47 -8.70 -7.38
C TRP A 206 11.28 -8.37 -8.26
N LEU A 207 10.71 -7.20 -8.02
CA LEU A 207 9.51 -6.74 -8.68
C LEU A 207 9.83 -5.50 -9.52
N ALA A 208 9.20 -5.40 -10.69
CA ALA A 208 9.19 -4.20 -11.49
C ALA A 208 7.75 -3.67 -11.54
N TYR A 209 7.52 -2.46 -11.05
CA TYR A 209 6.22 -1.79 -11.16
C TYR A 209 6.36 -0.54 -12.04
N GLY A 210 5.29 -0.10 -12.70
CA GLY A 210 5.38 1.03 -13.62
C GLY A 210 6.01 2.26 -12.95
N LEU A 211 7.04 2.85 -13.55
CA LEU A 211 7.62 4.12 -13.10
C LEU A 211 6.76 5.25 -13.68
N MET A 212 6.44 6.28 -12.89
CA MET A 212 6.09 7.57 -13.50
C MET A 212 6.92 8.70 -12.90
N ALA A 213 7.27 9.66 -13.76
CA ALA A 213 8.15 10.76 -13.44
C ALA A 213 7.38 11.86 -12.71
N GLN A 214 8.07 12.54 -11.80
CA GLN A 214 7.53 13.63 -10.98
C GLN A 214 7.04 14.84 -11.82
N ASP A 215 7.39 14.91 -13.10
CA ASP A 215 7.07 15.97 -14.04
C ASP A 215 6.13 15.52 -15.19
N GLY A 216 5.64 14.27 -15.16
CA GLY A 216 4.77 13.73 -16.22
C GLY A 216 5.50 13.21 -17.46
N ASN A 217 6.83 13.25 -17.51
CA ASN A 217 7.65 12.81 -18.64
C ASN A 217 8.26 11.40 -18.47
N ALA A 218 7.65 10.53 -17.64
CA ALA A 218 8.15 9.15 -17.58
C ALA A 218 7.86 8.44 -18.88
N HIS A 219 8.90 7.79 -19.38
CA HIS A 219 8.77 6.88 -20.50
C HIS A 219 7.91 5.68 -20.03
N PRO A 220 6.76 5.38 -20.66
CA PRO A 220 5.86 4.32 -20.20
C PRO A 220 6.43 2.89 -20.24
N ALA A 221 7.62 2.73 -20.82
CA ALA A 221 8.39 1.49 -20.80
C ALA A 221 9.45 1.43 -19.67
N GLU A 222 9.64 2.50 -18.90
CA GLU A 222 10.45 2.47 -17.68
C GLU A 222 9.65 1.89 -16.51
N TRP A 223 10.27 0.97 -15.78
CA TRP A 223 9.74 0.31 -14.61
C TRP A 223 10.63 0.63 -13.40
N ALA A 224 10.02 0.96 -12.28
CA ALA A 224 10.68 1.09 -10.99
C ALA A 224 11.04 -0.29 -10.45
N VAL A 225 12.25 -0.44 -9.93
CA VAL A 225 12.70 -1.70 -9.31
C VAL A 225 12.40 -1.67 -7.81
N LEU A 226 11.73 -2.71 -7.35
CA LEU A 226 11.42 -2.98 -5.95
C LEU A 226 12.04 -4.31 -5.54
N VAL A 227 12.68 -4.36 -4.37
CA VAL A 227 13.28 -5.59 -3.83
C VAL A 227 12.61 -5.89 -2.50
N PRO A 228 11.44 -6.57 -2.52
CA PRO A 228 10.53 -6.64 -1.37
C PRO A 228 11.09 -7.52 -0.25
N LYS A 229 12.04 -6.99 0.53
CA LYS A 229 12.79 -7.70 1.58
C LYS A 229 11.91 -8.29 2.68
N TRP A 230 10.72 -7.73 2.87
CA TRP A 230 9.80 -8.20 3.88
C TRP A 230 9.16 -9.56 3.51
N GLN A 231 9.10 -9.92 2.23
CA GLN A 231 8.47 -11.16 1.78
C GLN A 231 9.22 -12.42 2.24
N ASP A 232 10.50 -12.29 2.60
CA ASP A 232 11.34 -13.37 3.13
C ASP A 232 11.43 -13.33 4.67
N SER A 233 10.56 -12.56 5.32
CA SER A 233 10.56 -12.44 6.78
C SER A 233 9.98 -13.68 7.45
N ASN A 234 10.45 -13.93 8.68
CA ASN A 234 9.89 -14.98 9.50
C ASN A 234 8.42 -14.68 9.87
N PRO A 235 7.61 -15.70 10.21
CA PRO A 235 6.19 -15.50 10.53
C PRO A 235 5.92 -14.52 11.68
N GLY A 236 6.82 -14.43 12.67
CA GLY A 236 6.69 -13.50 13.79
C GLY A 236 6.79 -12.04 13.34
N ALA A 237 7.76 -11.72 12.49
CA ALA A 237 7.90 -10.39 11.90
C ALA A 237 6.70 -10.02 11.01
N CYS A 238 6.15 -10.98 10.26
CA CYS A 238 4.92 -10.76 9.49
C CYS A 238 3.71 -10.47 10.40
N MET A 239 3.58 -11.15 11.54
CA MET A 239 2.52 -10.89 12.53
C MET A 239 2.64 -9.50 13.14
N ILE A 240 3.87 -9.08 13.50
CA ILE A 240 4.14 -7.72 14.00
C ILE A 240 3.70 -6.69 12.96
N ALA A 241 4.13 -6.86 11.71
CA ALA A 241 3.76 -5.95 10.62
C ALA A 241 2.23 -5.89 10.40
N LEU A 242 1.56 -7.04 10.42
CA LEU A 242 0.10 -7.11 10.30
C LEU A 242 -0.59 -6.35 11.45
N ASN A 243 -0.16 -6.57 12.69
CA ASN A 243 -0.76 -5.91 13.85
C ASN A 243 -0.54 -4.39 13.84
N CYS A 244 0.66 -3.92 13.44
CA CYS A 244 0.92 -2.49 13.22
C CYS A 244 -0.10 -1.87 12.25
N MET A 245 -0.42 -2.58 11.17
CA MET A 245 -1.33 -2.12 10.13
C MET A 245 -2.78 -2.08 10.61
N VAL A 246 -3.22 -3.09 11.36
CA VAL A 246 -4.57 -3.15 11.97
C VAL A 246 -4.74 -2.04 13.00
N MET A 247 -3.74 -1.85 13.88
CA MET A 247 -3.74 -0.77 14.88
C MET A 247 -3.83 0.60 14.21
N LEU A 248 -3.00 0.83 13.18
CA LEU A 248 -2.96 2.12 12.48
C LEU A 248 -4.25 2.38 11.70
N PHE A 249 -4.82 1.37 11.04
CA PHE A 249 -6.13 1.46 10.39
C PHE A 249 -7.20 1.90 11.39
N ARG A 250 -7.24 1.25 12.54
CA ARG A 250 -8.24 1.50 13.58
C ARG A 250 -8.11 2.89 14.16
N LEU A 251 -6.90 3.30 14.53
CA LEU A 251 -6.60 4.65 15.01
C LEU A 251 -7.05 5.71 14.00
N LEU A 252 -6.62 5.59 12.74
CA LEU A 252 -6.98 6.56 11.71
C LEU A 252 -8.48 6.58 11.40
N SER A 253 -9.14 5.42 11.44
CA SER A 253 -10.60 5.31 11.25
C SER A 253 -11.35 6.00 12.38
N ALA A 254 -10.99 5.74 13.64
CA ALA A 254 -11.58 6.39 14.82
C ALA A 254 -11.36 7.91 14.78
N GLN A 255 -10.19 8.37 14.32
CA GLN A 255 -9.88 9.79 14.16
C GLN A 255 -10.46 10.42 12.87
N GLN A 256 -11.39 9.73 12.19
CA GLN A 256 -12.06 10.20 10.98
C GLN A 256 -11.08 10.63 9.89
N CYS A 257 -9.95 9.92 9.77
CA CYS A 257 -8.92 10.09 8.76
C CYS A 257 -9.11 9.06 7.64
N GLY A 258 -10.34 8.90 7.15
CA GLY A 258 -10.74 7.84 6.21
C GLY A 258 -9.92 7.77 4.91
N CYS A 259 -9.37 8.90 4.45
CA CYS A 259 -8.41 8.92 3.34
C CYS A 259 -7.16 8.10 3.67
N PHE A 260 -6.61 8.24 4.88
CA PHE A 260 -5.40 7.54 5.32
C PHE A 260 -5.71 6.13 5.84
N ALA A 261 -6.91 5.91 6.37
CA ALA A 261 -7.42 4.60 6.80
C ALA A 261 -7.95 3.76 5.63
N GLN A 262 -7.14 3.60 4.58
CA GLN A 262 -7.45 2.70 3.46
C GLN A 262 -6.41 1.56 3.44
N PRO A 263 -6.81 0.28 3.25
CA PRO A 263 -5.86 -0.83 3.16
C PRO A 263 -4.74 -0.56 2.15
N ALA A 264 -5.09 -0.08 0.94
CA ALA A 264 -4.10 0.33 -0.06
C ALA A 264 -3.07 1.33 0.49
N SER A 265 -3.54 2.40 1.14
CA SER A 265 -2.69 3.47 1.68
C SER A 265 -1.69 2.94 2.71
N LEU A 266 -2.18 2.11 3.63
CA LEU A 266 -1.37 1.48 4.66
C LEU A 266 -0.31 0.58 4.03
N LYS A 267 -0.70 -0.28 3.08
CA LYS A 267 0.21 -1.25 2.46
C LYS A 267 1.30 -0.56 1.65
N PHE A 268 0.98 0.51 0.93
CA PHE A 268 1.98 1.32 0.24
C PHE A 268 2.98 1.96 1.19
N ALA A 269 2.50 2.58 2.27
CA ALA A 269 3.36 3.23 3.24
C ALA A 269 4.26 2.22 3.96
N PHE A 270 3.74 1.02 4.25
CA PHE A 270 4.53 -0.09 4.76
C PHE A 270 5.64 -0.50 3.79
N VAL A 271 5.34 -0.68 2.51
CA VAL A 271 6.39 -1.01 1.52
C VAL A 271 7.45 0.10 1.47
N LEU A 272 7.06 1.38 1.44
CA LEU A 272 8.05 2.47 1.45
C LEU A 272 8.92 2.49 2.71
N ALA A 273 8.33 2.24 3.88
CA ALA A 273 9.05 2.21 5.14
C ALA A 273 10.06 1.04 5.18
N THR A 274 9.63 -0.16 4.75
CA THR A 274 10.48 -1.34 4.73
C THR A 274 11.58 -1.29 3.67
N GLU A 275 11.32 -0.69 2.50
CA GLU A 275 12.35 -0.48 1.48
C GLU A 275 13.46 0.46 1.96
N GLU A 276 13.12 1.57 2.61
CA GLU A 276 14.10 2.50 3.16
C GLU A 276 14.94 1.86 4.27
N ARG A 277 14.28 1.11 5.16
CA ARG A 277 14.94 0.43 6.28
C ARG A 277 15.66 -0.86 5.88
N CYS A 278 15.44 -1.38 4.67
CA CYS A 278 16.02 -2.65 4.23
C CYS A 278 15.76 -3.76 5.27
N ASN A 279 16.68 -4.69 5.49
CA ASN A 279 16.49 -5.79 6.46
C ASN A 279 16.38 -5.33 7.92
N ASP A 280 16.76 -4.09 8.23
CA ASP A 280 16.72 -3.57 9.60
C ASP A 280 15.29 -3.33 10.09
N PHE A 281 14.30 -3.31 9.18
CA PHE A 281 12.89 -3.16 9.57
C PHE A 281 12.43 -4.29 10.52
N GLN A 282 13.02 -5.49 10.41
CA GLN A 282 12.68 -6.64 11.25
C GLN A 282 13.10 -6.47 12.72
N ARG A 283 13.94 -5.48 13.01
CA ARG A 283 14.41 -5.15 14.37
C ARG A 283 13.59 -4.05 15.02
N LEU A 284 12.67 -3.42 14.29
CA LEU A 284 11.84 -2.34 14.81
C LEU A 284 10.76 -2.90 15.75
N THR A 285 10.53 -2.18 16.84
CA THR A 285 9.37 -2.38 17.70
C THR A 285 8.07 -2.02 16.97
N ILE A 286 6.92 -2.47 17.50
CA ILE A 286 5.60 -2.08 16.99
C ILE A 286 5.44 -0.55 16.96
N ALA A 287 5.87 0.13 18.02
CA ALA A 287 5.77 1.59 18.11
C ALA A 287 6.58 2.30 17.02
N GLU A 288 7.84 1.91 16.83
CA GLU A 288 8.71 2.48 15.80
C GLU A 288 8.15 2.23 14.39
N LEU A 289 7.71 0.99 14.11
CA LEU A 289 7.17 0.64 12.81
C LEU A 289 5.86 1.38 12.51
N VAL A 290 4.97 1.55 13.50
CA VAL A 290 3.75 2.36 13.34
C VAL A 290 4.07 3.81 13.00
N ILE A 291 5.05 4.42 13.67
CA ILE A 291 5.48 5.79 13.40
C ILE A 291 6.04 5.93 11.99
N GLU A 292 6.91 5.01 11.57
CA GLU A 292 7.50 5.02 10.23
C GLU A 292 6.43 4.89 9.14
N ILE A 293 5.48 3.96 9.29
CA ILE A 293 4.37 3.79 8.35
C ILE A 293 3.53 5.07 8.30
N LEU A 294 3.13 5.61 9.47
CA LEU A 294 2.31 6.82 9.53
C LEU A 294 3.04 8.03 8.93
N TYR A 295 4.35 8.16 9.15
CA TYR A 295 5.18 9.19 8.53
C TYR A 295 5.06 9.12 7.00
N LYS A 296 5.26 7.94 6.42
CA LYS A 296 5.14 7.73 4.96
C LYS A 296 3.74 8.06 4.44
N GLN A 297 2.70 7.70 5.17
CA GLN A 297 1.31 8.04 4.79
C GLN A 297 1.06 9.56 4.79
N VAL A 298 1.49 10.25 5.85
CA VAL A 298 1.11 11.65 6.11
C VAL A 298 1.95 12.62 5.29
N PHE A 299 3.24 12.34 5.14
CA PHE A 299 4.21 13.28 4.59
C PHE A 299 4.70 12.90 3.19
N CYS A 300 4.75 11.61 2.84
CA CYS A 300 5.38 11.18 1.59
C CYS A 300 4.39 10.89 0.45
N ASN A 301 3.11 10.54 0.72
CA ASN A 301 2.32 9.89 -0.34
C ASN A 301 0.88 10.38 -0.62
N PHE A 302 0.16 11.01 0.32
CA PHE A 302 -1.31 10.99 0.15
C PHE A 302 -1.99 12.27 -0.37
N ASN A 303 -1.52 13.48 -0.03
CA ASN A 303 -2.37 14.67 -0.15
C ASN A 303 -2.38 15.35 -1.52
N GLU A 304 -1.30 15.28 -2.29
CA GLU A 304 -1.30 15.84 -3.64
C GLU A 304 -2.22 15.05 -4.59
N ALA A 305 -2.27 13.73 -4.45
CA ALA A 305 -3.08 12.84 -5.29
C ALA A 305 -4.59 12.89 -5.00
N VAL A 306 -5.01 12.99 -3.72
CA VAL A 306 -6.45 13.16 -3.44
C VAL A 306 -6.93 14.55 -3.85
N SER A 307 -6.04 15.56 -3.87
CA SER A 307 -6.36 16.92 -4.31
C SER A 307 -6.54 17.08 -5.83
N GLN A 308 -5.84 16.27 -6.62
CA GLN A 308 -5.84 16.28 -8.08
C GLN A 308 -6.97 15.41 -8.67
N SER A 309 -7.41 14.38 -7.96
CA SER A 309 -8.51 13.48 -8.36
C SER A 309 -9.93 14.02 -8.11
N ILE A 310 -10.08 15.25 -7.61
CA ILE A 310 -11.39 15.82 -7.29
C ILE A 310 -12.11 16.32 -8.55
N LYS A 311 -13.09 15.53 -9.02
CA LYS A 311 -14.01 15.89 -10.11
C LYS A 311 -15.25 16.64 -9.60
N GLY A 312 -15.73 17.62 -10.36
CA GLY A 312 -16.96 18.37 -10.07
C GLY A 312 -16.78 19.86 -10.31
N ASP A 313 -17.84 20.63 -10.03
CA ASP A 313 -17.78 22.09 -10.08
C ASP A 313 -16.80 22.66 -9.03
N LYS A 314 -16.48 23.95 -9.17
CA LYS A 314 -15.50 24.64 -8.33
C LYS A 314 -15.84 24.56 -6.83
N ALA A 315 -17.12 24.66 -6.48
CA ALA A 315 -17.57 24.63 -5.08
C ALA A 315 -17.40 23.23 -4.45
N THR A 316 -17.84 22.19 -5.15
CA THR A 316 -17.68 20.78 -4.78
C THR A 316 -16.22 20.42 -4.65
N ARG A 317 -15.39 20.88 -5.60
CA ARG A 317 -13.94 20.66 -5.56
C ARG A 317 -13.30 21.27 -4.32
N THR A 318 -13.67 22.51 -4.01
CA THR A 318 -13.14 23.26 -2.87
C THR A 318 -13.54 22.61 -1.55
N SER A 319 -14.81 22.21 -1.42
CA SER A 319 -15.33 21.52 -0.23
C SER A 319 -14.61 20.19 0.03
N ARG A 320 -14.45 19.35 -1.00
CA ARG A 320 -13.72 18.07 -0.88
C ARG A 320 -12.26 18.28 -0.54
N LEU A 321 -11.61 19.27 -1.15
CA LEU A 321 -10.22 19.61 -0.84
C LEU A 321 -10.05 20.02 0.63
N MET A 322 -10.97 20.83 1.15
CA MET A 322 -10.97 21.22 2.55
C MET A 322 -11.21 20.02 3.47
N ALA A 323 -12.09 19.09 3.10
CA ALA A 323 -12.31 17.86 3.86
C ALA A 323 -11.04 17.00 3.94
N ILE A 324 -10.29 16.87 2.85
CA ILE A 324 -9.01 16.15 2.79
C ILE A 324 -7.96 16.85 3.67
N ARG A 325 -7.81 18.18 3.53
CA ARG A 325 -6.88 18.97 4.37
C ARG A 325 -7.18 18.83 5.86
N LYS A 326 -8.46 18.80 6.26
CA LYS A 326 -8.87 18.54 7.64
C LYS A 326 -8.45 17.16 8.12
N GLN A 327 -8.59 16.13 7.29
CA GLN A 327 -8.10 14.79 7.61
C GLN A 327 -6.57 14.76 7.73
N GLN A 328 -5.85 15.44 6.83
CA GLN A 328 -4.39 15.54 6.89
C GLN A 328 -3.91 16.20 8.17
N LEU A 329 -4.53 17.31 8.59
CA LEU A 329 -4.19 17.99 9.84
C LEU A 329 -4.41 17.07 11.05
N ARG A 330 -5.51 16.32 11.07
CA ARG A 330 -5.76 15.31 12.13
C ARG A 330 -4.69 14.22 12.13
N ALA A 331 -4.38 13.65 10.97
CA ALA A 331 -3.37 12.60 10.86
C ALA A 331 -1.96 13.08 11.27
N ARG A 332 -1.60 14.33 10.95
CA ARG A 332 -0.37 14.98 11.43
C ARG A 332 -0.35 15.16 12.95
N GLY A 333 -1.48 15.55 13.53
CA GLY A 333 -1.61 15.64 14.98
C GLY A 333 -1.45 14.27 15.65
N VAL A 334 -2.05 13.21 15.09
CA VAL A 334 -1.88 11.82 15.57
C VAL A 334 -0.41 11.40 15.50
N TYR A 335 0.26 11.70 14.39
CA TYR A 335 1.70 11.43 14.23
C TYR A 335 2.52 12.09 15.34
N ALA A 336 2.33 13.39 15.59
CA ALA A 336 3.10 14.10 16.59
C ALA A 336 2.82 13.62 18.02
N MET A 337 1.58 13.20 18.31
CA MET A 337 1.25 12.59 19.60
C MET A 337 1.96 11.25 19.80
N LEU A 338 2.02 10.41 18.76
CA LEU A 338 2.78 9.14 18.81
C LEU A 338 4.28 9.37 18.94
N GLU A 339 4.83 10.33 18.19
CA GLU A 339 6.25 10.68 18.23
C GLU A 339 6.65 11.22 19.61
N ASP A 340 5.90 12.17 20.19
CA ASP A 340 6.15 12.67 21.55
C ASP A 340 6.00 11.55 22.59
N ALA A 341 5.02 10.66 22.42
CA ALA A 341 4.83 9.51 23.32
C ALA A 341 6.02 8.55 23.29
N VAL A 342 6.61 8.29 22.11
CA VAL A 342 7.81 7.47 21.99
C VAL A 342 9.04 8.17 22.59
N ILE A 343 9.22 9.47 22.34
CA ILE A 343 10.33 10.25 22.92
C ILE A 343 10.26 10.25 24.46
N ARG A 344 9.06 10.41 25.03
CA ARG A 344 8.84 10.40 26.48
C ARG A 344 8.72 8.99 27.07
N ASN A 345 8.69 7.97 26.22
CA ASN A 345 8.37 6.58 26.57
C ASN A 345 7.07 6.46 27.40
N SER A 346 6.07 7.30 27.09
CA SER A 346 4.87 7.45 27.90
C SER A 346 3.65 7.86 27.07
N ILE A 347 2.48 7.28 27.36
CA ILE A 347 1.21 7.58 26.69
C ILE A 347 0.11 7.90 27.70
N THR A 348 -0.73 8.88 27.39
CA THR A 348 -1.85 9.28 28.26
C THR A 348 -3.07 8.40 28.00
N SER A 349 -3.88 8.17 29.06
CA SER A 349 -5.18 7.49 28.93
C SER A 349 -6.07 8.09 27.85
N ASP A 350 -6.04 9.41 27.67
CA ASP A 350 -6.86 10.11 26.67
C ASP A 350 -6.46 9.73 25.25
N PHE A 351 -5.17 9.50 25.00
CA PHE A 351 -4.68 9.06 23.70
C PHE A 351 -4.88 7.54 23.50
N VAL A 352 -4.87 6.73 24.56
CA VAL A 352 -5.29 5.32 24.49
C VAL A 352 -6.71 5.20 23.92
N TYR A 353 -7.62 6.07 24.38
CA TYR A 353 -8.99 6.10 23.90
C TYR A 353 -9.15 6.50 22.43
N ALA A 354 -8.13 7.13 21.82
CA ALA A 354 -8.12 7.49 20.40
C ALA A 354 -8.22 6.27 19.47
N PHE A 355 -7.89 5.06 19.94
CA PHE A 355 -8.04 3.82 19.18
C PHE A 355 -9.48 3.31 19.13
N PHE A 356 -10.36 3.81 20.00
CA PHE A 356 -11.72 3.32 20.14
C PHE A 356 -12.77 4.34 19.71
N TRP A 357 -12.49 5.64 19.87
CA TRP A 357 -13.39 6.70 19.43
C TRP A 357 -12.67 7.99 19.03
N TYR A 358 -13.42 8.87 18.38
CA TYR A 358 -12.92 10.17 17.96
C TYR A 358 -12.54 11.04 19.17
N ILE A 359 -11.30 11.55 19.16
CA ILE A 359 -10.85 12.57 20.11
C ILE A 359 -10.46 13.83 19.34
N LYS A 360 -10.58 14.99 20.01
CA LYS A 360 -10.12 16.25 19.40
C LYS A 360 -8.61 16.31 19.45
N VAL A 361 -7.97 15.87 18.38
CA VAL A 361 -6.52 16.07 18.15
C VAL A 361 -6.28 17.51 17.72
N LEU A 362 -5.53 18.27 18.52
CA LEU A 362 -5.12 19.62 18.15
C LEU A 362 -4.11 19.57 17.00
N PRO A 363 -4.20 20.47 16.01
CA PRO A 363 -3.20 20.54 14.95
C PRO A 363 -1.83 20.86 15.56
N THR A 364 -0.79 20.17 15.08
CA THR A 364 0.60 20.49 15.42
C THR A 364 0.90 21.95 15.09
N PRO A 365 1.52 22.72 16.02
CA PRO A 365 2.01 24.06 15.70
C PRO A 365 3.00 23.99 14.54
N ASP A 366 2.95 24.98 13.63
CA ASP A 366 3.82 25.04 12.43
C ASP A 366 5.33 24.97 12.75
N ARG A 367 5.72 25.25 14.00
CA ARG A 367 7.13 25.30 14.45
C ARG A 367 7.83 23.95 14.60
N ILE A 368 7.12 22.82 14.66
CA ILE A 368 7.77 21.49 14.69
C ILE A 368 8.39 21.15 13.32
N TYR A 369 7.92 21.79 12.23
CA TYR A 369 8.42 21.55 10.88
C TYR A 369 9.86 22.00 10.64
N HIS A 370 10.33 23.04 11.32
CA HIS A 370 11.68 23.56 11.09
C HIS A 370 12.77 22.76 11.82
N SER A 371 12.48 22.25 13.02
CA SER A 371 13.45 21.44 13.77
C SER A 371 13.66 20.04 13.16
N LEU A 372 12.63 19.45 12.53
CA LEU A 372 12.72 18.10 11.95
C LEU A 372 13.45 18.05 10.60
N ILE A 373 13.49 19.15 9.84
CA ILE A 373 14.31 19.26 8.61
C ILE A 373 15.78 19.50 8.98
N GLU A 374 16.05 20.27 10.03
CA GLU A 374 17.41 20.57 10.47
C GLU A 374 18.12 19.36 11.11
N VAL A 375 17.40 18.50 11.84
CA VAL A 375 18.01 17.32 12.47
C VAL A 375 18.47 16.29 11.44
N ARG A 376 17.72 16.05 10.34
CA ARG A 376 18.16 15.15 9.24
C ARG A 376 19.23 15.77 8.32
N SER A 377 19.43 17.08 8.35
CA SER A 377 20.48 17.78 7.61
C SER A 377 21.89 17.62 8.23
N THR A 378 21.98 17.04 9.44
CA THR A 378 23.25 16.94 10.17
C THR A 378 24.01 15.62 10.00
N ASP A 379 23.56 14.71 9.12
CA ASP A 379 24.33 13.52 8.77
C ASP A 379 25.42 13.83 7.70
N CYS A 380 26.64 13.97 8.23
CA CYS A 380 27.99 14.04 7.65
C CYS A 380 28.52 15.38 7.08
N PRO A 381 29.71 15.83 7.55
CA PRO A 381 30.32 17.10 7.17
C PRO A 381 31.01 16.99 5.80
N LEU A 382 30.57 17.81 4.84
CA LEU A 382 31.40 18.11 3.69
C LEU A 382 32.66 18.84 4.17
N LYS A 383 33.78 18.12 4.16
CA LYS A 383 35.13 18.67 4.34
C LYS A 383 35.32 19.86 3.39
N ARG A 384 35.28 21.08 3.94
CA ARG A 384 35.93 22.23 3.30
C ARG A 384 37.45 21.97 3.29
N LYS A 385 38.01 21.72 2.11
CA LYS A 385 39.44 21.95 1.88
C LYS A 385 39.62 23.35 1.30
N ARG A 386 40.61 24.02 1.89
CA ARG A 386 41.00 25.43 1.78
C ARG A 386 41.32 25.88 0.35
N ASN A 387 41.03 27.15 0.10
CA ASN A 387 41.66 27.96 -0.94
C ASN A 387 43.18 28.00 -0.75
N SER A 388 43.90 27.89 -1.87
CA SER A 388 45.25 28.42 -2.02
C SER A 388 45.39 28.96 -3.44
N THR A 389 45.20 30.27 -3.58
CA THR A 389 46.12 31.24 -4.20
C THR A 389 45.71 32.61 -3.71
#